data_AF-A0A183P916-F1
#
_entry.id   AF-A0A183P916-F1
#
_cell.length_a   1.000
_cell.length_b   1.000
_cell.length_c   1.000
_cell.angle_alpha   90.00
_cell.angle_beta   90.00
_cell.angle_gamma   90.00
#
_symmetry.space_group_name_H-M   'P 1'
#
loop_
_entity.id
_entity.type
_entity.pdbx_description
1 polymer ?
#
loop_
_entity_poly.entity_id
_entity_poly.type
_entity_poly.pdbx_seq_one_letter_code
_entity_poly.pdbx_strand_id
1 'polypeptide(L)'
;MNRSITPKQIKEPELFDITNQLKLWAINMYHLTATKDQKKYDPIELILRILWDDIHVNNEKPEYYDNNRIKLPKSNILFSTTFKNNTDSEQEYNFHTERCTRSIIEIEIQKGVILSKELSLKLA
;
A
#
# COMPACT_ATOMS: atom_id res chain seq x y z
N MET A 1 -34.00 11.69 3.60
CA MET A 1 -32.80 12.13 4.35
C MET A 1 -31.58 11.82 3.50
N ASN A 2 -31.11 12.80 2.72
CA ASN A 2 -29.93 12.65 1.86
C ASN A 2 -28.68 12.77 2.72
N ARG A 3 -27.96 11.66 2.92
CA ARG A 3 -26.63 11.70 3.53
C ARG A 3 -25.66 12.16 2.45
N SER A 4 -25.28 13.43 2.49
CA SER A 4 -24.13 13.96 1.75
C SER A 4 -22.89 13.23 2.22
N ILE A 5 -22.34 12.38 1.35
CA ILE A 5 -21.02 11.78 1.55
C ILE A 5 -20.04 12.92 1.29
N THR A 6 -19.52 13.52 2.35
CA THR A 6 -18.41 14.47 2.24
C THR A 6 -17.23 13.74 1.63
N PRO A 7 -16.62 14.27 0.55
CA PRO A 7 -15.41 13.66 0.00
C PRO A 7 -14.34 13.70 1.09
N LYS A 8 -13.82 12.53 1.48
CA LYS A 8 -12.62 12.44 2.31
C LYS A 8 -11.55 13.27 1.62
N GLN A 9 -11.04 14.29 2.31
CA GLN A 9 -9.88 15.03 1.84
C GLN A 9 -8.75 14.01 1.69
N ILE A 10 -8.38 13.71 0.44
CA ILE A 10 -7.23 12.89 0.12
C ILE A 10 -6.03 13.72 0.54
N LYS A 11 -5.47 13.39 1.71
CA LYS A 11 -4.26 14.01 2.19
C LYS A 11 -3.14 13.41 1.34
N GLU A 12 -2.46 14.22 0.55
CA GLU A 12 -1.33 13.70 -0.24
C GLU A 12 -0.34 13.01 0.71
N PRO A 13 0.17 11.82 0.33
CA PRO A 13 1.09 11.09 1.17
C PRO A 13 2.33 11.96 1.40
N GLU A 14 2.72 12.11 2.66
CA GLU A 14 3.93 12.82 3.05
C GLU A 14 5.12 11.92 2.71
N LEU A 15 5.58 12.01 1.46
CA LEU A 15 6.69 11.23 0.96
C LEU A 15 8.01 11.84 1.43
N PHE A 16 8.83 11.02 2.09
CA PHE A 16 10.12 11.46 2.59
C PHE A 16 11.19 11.35 1.50
N ASP A 17 11.78 12.49 1.12
CA ASP A 17 12.88 12.55 0.15
C ASP A 17 14.22 12.21 0.83
N ILE A 18 14.55 10.92 0.83
CA ILE A 18 15.81 10.40 1.36
C ILE A 18 17.03 10.90 0.56
N THR A 19 16.87 11.18 -0.74
CA THR A 19 18.00 11.60 -1.58
C THR A 19 18.48 12.98 -1.17
N ASN A 20 17.56 13.91 -0.94
CA ASN A 20 17.91 15.25 -0.48
C ASN A 20 18.54 15.23 0.91
N GLN A 21 17.98 14.41 1.82
CA GLN A 21 18.51 14.29 3.18
C GLN A 21 19.93 13.69 3.22
N LEU A 22 20.20 12.68 2.39
CA LEU A 22 21.56 12.13 2.26
C LEU A 22 22.56 13.14 1.71
N LYS A 23 22.15 13.98 0.75
CA LYS A 23 23.01 15.06 0.22
C LYS A 23 23.36 16.09 1.29
N LEU A 24 22.36 16.55 2.05
CA LEU A 24 22.58 17.49 3.16
C LEU A 24 23.51 16.90 4.23
N TRP A 25 23.29 15.64 4.60
CA TRP A 25 24.16 14.93 5.53
C TRP A 25 25.61 14.82 5.01
N ALA A 26 25.80 14.46 3.74
CA ALA A 26 27.12 14.31 3.15
C ALA A 26 27.92 15.62 3.14
N ILE A 27 27.28 16.75 2.82
CA ILE A 27 27.92 18.07 2.85
C ILE A 27 28.33 18.43 4.27
N ASN A 28 27.43 18.25 5.24
CA ASN A 28 27.73 18.52 6.65
C ASN A 28 28.89 17.67 7.16
N MET A 29 28.91 16.38 6.81
CA MET A 29 30.01 15.47 7.16
C MET A 29 31.32 15.88 6.49
N TYR A 30 31.30 16.33 5.24
CA TYR A 30 32.49 16.86 4.58
C TYR A 30 33.06 18.06 5.34
N HIS A 31 32.23 19.02 5.74
CA HIS A 31 32.72 20.18 6.51
C HIS A 31 33.36 19.78 7.85
N LEU A 32 32.82 18.75 8.52
CA LEU A 32 33.33 18.26 9.80
C LEU A 32 34.63 17.46 9.66
N THR A 33 34.76 16.67 8.59
CA THR A 33 35.84 15.68 8.44
C THR A 33 36.90 16.06 7.41
N ALA A 34 36.68 17.13 6.62
CA ALA A 34 37.60 17.54 5.57
C ALA A 34 38.99 17.86 6.11
N THR A 35 39.99 17.29 5.45
CA THR A 35 41.40 17.57 5.68
C THR A 35 41.78 18.98 5.22
N LYS A 36 42.95 19.48 5.65
CA LYS A 36 43.43 20.82 5.28
C LYS A 36 43.57 21.02 3.77
N ASP A 37 43.91 19.96 3.03
CA ASP A 37 44.02 20.01 1.56
C ASP A 37 42.66 19.98 0.87
N GLN A 38 41.68 19.30 1.45
CA GLN A 38 40.31 19.24 0.94
C GLN A 38 39.53 20.55 1.15
N LYS A 39 39.81 21.27 2.25
CA LYS A 39 39.19 22.59 2.53
C LYS A 39 39.57 23.70 1.56
N LYS A 40 40.54 23.47 0.66
CA LYS A 40 40.96 24.44 -0.37
C LYS A 40 40.00 24.49 -1.56
N TYR A 41 39.18 23.46 -1.75
CA TYR A 41 38.20 23.38 -2.82
C TYR A 41 36.86 24.00 -2.40
N ASP A 42 36.18 24.63 -3.36
CA ASP A 42 34.86 25.21 -3.12
C ASP A 42 33.84 24.09 -2.85
N PRO A 43 33.12 24.11 -1.71
CA PRO A 43 32.06 23.16 -1.43
C PRO A 43 30.96 23.10 -2.50
N ILE A 44 30.77 24.18 -3.27
CA ILE A 44 29.78 24.25 -4.36
C ILE A 44 30.18 23.35 -5.54
N GLU A 45 31.48 23.07 -5.72
CA GLU A 45 31.99 22.20 -6.77
C GLU A 45 31.92 20.70 -6.39
N LEU A 46 31.46 20.36 -5.18
CA LEU A 46 31.35 18.98 -4.74
C LEU A 46 30.25 18.24 -5.52
N ILE A 47 30.68 17.26 -6.31
CA ILE A 47 29.78 16.32 -6.98
C ILE A 47 29.47 15.17 -6.02
N LEU A 48 28.25 15.16 -5.50
CA LEU A 48 27.77 14.07 -4.65
C LEU A 48 27.18 12.95 -5.52
N ARG A 49 27.78 11.76 -5.41
CA ARG A 49 27.26 10.54 -6.02
C ARG A 49 26.90 9.53 -4.92
N ILE A 50 25.62 9.20 -4.83
CA ILE A 50 25.14 8.12 -3.96
C ILE A 50 25.16 6.84 -4.78
N LEU A 51 25.90 5.83 -4.31
CA LEU A 51 25.93 4.50 -4.91
C LEU A 51 24.79 3.67 -4.30
N TRP A 52 23.63 3.68 -4.96
CA TRP A 52 22.43 2.98 -4.47
C TRP A 52 22.58 1.46 -4.52
N ASP A 53 23.41 0.95 -5.42
CA ASP A 53 23.64 -0.50 -5.60
C ASP A 53 24.25 -1.16 -4.36
N ASP A 54 24.98 -0.40 -3.54
CA ASP A 54 25.62 -0.89 -2.31
C ASP A 54 24.71 -0.75 -1.07
N ILE A 55 23.48 -0.24 -1.24
CA ILE A 55 22.56 -0.07 -0.12
C ILE A 55 21.88 -1.39 0.19
N HIS A 56 22.13 -1.89 1.39
CA HIS A 56 21.43 -3.04 1.92
C HIS A 56 20.15 -2.60 2.66
N VAL A 57 18.99 -2.98 2.12
CA VAL A 57 17.69 -2.73 2.76
C VAL A 57 17.26 -3.99 3.51
N ASN A 58 17.23 -3.89 4.84
CA ASN A 58 16.68 -4.95 5.69
C ASN A 58 15.20 -4.68 5.92
N ASN A 59 14.35 -5.60 5.46
CA ASN A 59 12.91 -5.54 5.71
C ASN A 59 12.59 -6.44 6.91
N GLU A 60 12.03 -5.86 7.97
CA GLU A 60 11.44 -6.63 9.05
C GLU A 60 10.08 -7.21 8.63
N LYS A 61 9.55 -8.15 9.41
CA LYS A 61 8.22 -8.68 9.15
C LYS A 61 7.20 -7.55 9.31
N PRO A 62 6.24 -7.40 8.37
CA PRO A 62 5.22 -6.37 8.49
C PRO A 62 4.38 -6.59 9.75
N GLU A 63 4.20 -5.53 10.53
CA GLU A 63 3.29 -5.50 11.67
C GLU A 63 1.92 -4.96 11.23
N TYR A 64 0.88 -5.76 11.44
CA TYR A 64 -0.49 -5.37 11.08
C TYR A 64 -1.21 -4.85 12.32
N TYR A 65 -1.38 -3.54 12.39
CA TYR A 65 -2.13 -2.89 13.48
C TYR A 65 -3.61 -2.78 13.13
N ASP A 66 -4.27 -3.91 12.91
CA ASP A 66 -5.73 -3.94 12.86
C ASP A 66 -6.28 -5.10 13.67
N ASN A 67 -6.65 -4.81 14.91
CA ASN A 67 -7.42 -5.73 15.74
C ASN A 67 -8.92 -5.66 15.43
N ASN A 68 -9.35 -4.78 14.51
CA ASN A 68 -10.73 -4.80 14.03
C ASN A 68 -10.89 -6.00 13.12
N ARG A 69 -11.29 -7.12 13.72
CA ARG A 69 -11.91 -8.20 12.95
C ARG A 69 -13.13 -7.59 12.28
N ILE A 70 -13.00 -7.36 10.97
CA ILE A 70 -14.11 -6.96 10.10
C ILE A 70 -15.27 -7.89 10.48
N LYS A 71 -16.40 -7.31 10.89
CA LYS A 71 -17.60 -8.12 11.16
C LYS A 71 -17.82 -8.99 9.93
N LEU A 72 -17.87 -10.30 10.12
CA LEU A 72 -18.17 -11.22 9.02
C LEU A 72 -19.40 -10.65 8.28
N PRO A 73 -19.34 -10.56 6.94
CA PRO A 73 -20.48 -10.07 6.19
C PRO A 73 -21.70 -10.88 6.62
N LYS A 74 -22.79 -10.20 6.96
CA LYS A 74 -24.05 -10.88 7.30
C LYS A 74 -24.35 -11.85 6.18
N SER A 75 -24.54 -13.12 6.51
CA SER A 75 -24.97 -14.14 5.57
C SER A 75 -26.21 -13.62 4.85
N ASN A 76 -26.09 -13.38 3.55
CA ASN A 76 -27.22 -13.01 2.72
C ASN A 76 -27.79 -14.30 2.14
N ILE A 77 -29.09 -14.54 2.32
CA ILE A 77 -29.79 -15.59 1.59
C ILE A 77 -29.78 -15.19 0.12
N LEU A 78 -29.07 -15.95 -0.72
CA LEU A 78 -28.90 -15.61 -2.14
C LEU A 78 -29.97 -16.25 -3.02
N PHE A 79 -30.42 -17.45 -2.66
CA PHE A 79 -31.46 -18.18 -3.38
C PHE A 79 -32.36 -18.89 -2.40
N SER A 80 -33.67 -18.80 -2.64
CA SER A 80 -34.70 -19.58 -1.95
C SER A 80 -35.73 -19.98 -3.00
N THR A 81 -36.03 -21.27 -3.08
CA THR A 81 -37.06 -21.81 -3.96
C THR A 81 -37.97 -22.73 -3.16
N THR A 82 -39.25 -22.74 -3.48
CA THR A 82 -40.22 -23.66 -2.90
C THR A 82 -40.85 -24.44 -4.04
N PHE A 83 -40.61 -25.74 -4.05
CA PHE A 83 -41.21 -26.65 -5.00
C PHE A 83 -42.40 -27.37 -4.35
N LYS A 84 -43.55 -27.40 -5.03
CA LYS A 84 -44.73 -28.14 -4.59
C LYS A 84 -45.27 -28.95 -5.76
N ASN A 85 -45.29 -30.27 -5.60
CA ASN A 85 -45.94 -31.20 -6.51
C ASN A 85 -47.39 -31.45 -6.02
N ASN A 86 -48.39 -31.13 -6.85
CA ASN A 86 -49.82 -31.39 -6.56
C ASN A 86 -50.37 -32.52 -7.44
N THR A 87 -49.51 -33.43 -7.92
CA THR A 87 -49.91 -34.56 -8.77
C THR A 87 -49.82 -35.88 -8.00
N ASP A 88 -50.53 -36.90 -8.47
CA ASP A 88 -50.55 -38.25 -7.87
C ASP A 88 -49.31 -39.08 -8.27
N SER A 89 -48.30 -38.45 -8.87
CA SER A 89 -47.11 -39.11 -9.42
C SER A 89 -45.83 -38.39 -8.99
N GLU A 90 -44.73 -39.14 -8.87
CA GLU A 90 -43.43 -38.56 -8.52
C GLU A 90 -42.91 -37.66 -9.66
N GLN A 91 -42.35 -36.51 -9.26
CA GLN A 91 -41.75 -35.54 -10.17
C GLN A 91 -40.37 -35.14 -9.67
N GLU A 92 -39.42 -35.10 -10.58
CA GLU A 92 -38.06 -34.64 -10.31
C GLU A 92 -37.94 -33.14 -10.61
N TYR A 93 -37.62 -32.35 -9.59
CA TYR A 93 -37.37 -30.91 -9.72
C TYR A 93 -35.87 -30.64 -9.65
N ASN A 94 -35.35 -30.09 -10.75
CA ASN A 94 -33.95 -29.67 -10.85
C ASN A 94 -33.85 -28.14 -10.69
N PHE A 95 -33.18 -27.70 -9.62
CA PHE A 95 -32.90 -26.30 -9.37
C PHE A 95 -31.41 -26.01 -9.59
N HIS A 96 -31.13 -25.07 -10.49
CA HIS A 96 -29.78 -24.63 -10.79
C HIS A 96 -29.64 -23.13 -10.46
N THR A 97 -28.60 -22.77 -9.72
CA THR A 97 -28.27 -21.37 -9.43
C THR A 97 -26.79 -21.14 -9.64
N GLU A 98 -26.46 -19.97 -10.16
CA GLU A 98 -25.08 -19.53 -10.37
C GLU A 98 -24.83 -18.25 -9.56
N ARG A 99 -23.63 -18.15 -8.97
CA ARG A 99 -23.18 -16.97 -8.25
C ARG A 99 -21.82 -16.53 -8.74
N CYS A 100 -21.70 -15.27 -9.15
CA CYS A 100 -20.42 -14.58 -9.29
C CYS A 100 -20.12 -13.77 -8.02
N THR A 101 -18.92 -13.92 -7.46
CA THR A 101 -18.44 -13.11 -6.31
C THR A 101 -17.26 -12.29 -6.76
N ARG A 102 -17.28 -10.99 -6.47
CA ARG A 102 -16.14 -10.11 -6.69
C ARG A 102 -15.57 -9.65 -5.35
N SER A 103 -14.29 -9.92 -5.13
CA SER A 103 -13.53 -9.31 -4.03
C SER A 103 -12.80 -8.09 -4.57
N ILE A 104 -12.79 -7.00 -3.80
CA ILE A 104 -12.07 -5.77 -4.12
C ILE A 104 -11.21 -5.44 -2.91
N ILE A 105 -9.93 -5.20 -3.16
CA ILE A 105 -8.96 -4.75 -2.16
C ILE A 105 -8.51 -3.36 -2.58
N GLU A 106 -8.54 -2.43 -1.63
CA GLU A 106 -8.02 -1.07 -1.80
C GLU A 106 -6.80 -0.93 -0.90
N ILE A 107 -5.72 -0.35 -1.45
CA ILE A 107 -4.44 -0.19 -0.77
C ILE A 107 -4.06 1.28 -0.86
N GLU A 108 -3.72 1.87 0.28
CA GLU A 108 -3.27 3.26 0.37
C GLU A 108 -1.95 3.30 1.13
N ILE A 109 -0.91 3.91 0.52
CA ILE A 109 0.40 4.08 1.15
C ILE A 109 0.38 5.42 1.88
N GLN A 110 0.35 5.38 3.21
CA GLN A 110 0.27 6.61 4.02
C GLN A 110 1.64 7.25 4.27
N LYS A 111 2.68 6.44 4.44
CA LYS A 111 4.07 6.88 4.67
C LYS A 111 5.02 5.92 3.97
N GLY A 112 6.06 6.46 3.36
CA GLY A 112 7.04 5.65 2.64
C GLY A 112 8.27 6.47 2.25
N VAL A 113 9.35 5.74 1.97
CA VAL A 113 10.58 6.29 1.41
C VAL A 113 10.67 5.90 -0.05
N ILE A 114 10.98 6.86 -0.90
CA ILE A 114 11.15 6.64 -2.34
C ILE A 114 12.65 6.63 -2.66
N LEU A 115 13.16 5.46 -3.02
CA LEU A 115 14.56 5.27 -3.45
C LEU A 115 14.73 5.39 -4.97
N SER A 116 13.65 5.15 -5.73
CA SER A 116 13.63 5.18 -7.20
C SER A 116 12.36 5.87 -7.69
N LYS A 117 12.27 6.25 -8.97
CA LYS A 117 11.06 6.89 -9.51
C LYS A 117 9.80 6.01 -9.45
N GLU A 118 9.93 4.73 -9.12
CA GLU A 118 8.83 3.77 -9.13
C GLU A 118 8.76 2.98 -7.82
N LEU A 119 7.54 2.82 -7.30
CA LEU A 119 7.21 2.05 -6.10
C LEU A 119 6.17 1.00 -6.48
N SER A 120 6.55 -0.28 -6.44
CA SER A 120 5.66 -1.41 -6.75
C SER A 120 5.48 -2.30 -5.53
N LEU A 121 4.23 -2.58 -5.16
CA LEU A 121 3.90 -3.50 -4.07
C LEU A 121 3.30 -4.79 -4.65
N LYS A 122 3.89 -5.94 -4.31
CA LYS A 122 3.35 -7.25 -4.69
C LYS A 122 2.71 -7.89 -3.46
N LEU A 123 1.40 -8.06 -3.50
CA LEU A 123 0.67 -8.85 -2.52
C LEU A 123 0.86 -10.35 -2.83
N ALA A 124 1.10 -11.14 -1.79
CA ALA A 124 1.23 -12.60 -1.86
C ALA A 124 -0.13 -13.29 -1.74
#